data_AF-A0A9W7EH04-F1
#
_entry.id   AF-A0A9W7EH04-F1
#
_cell.length_a   1.000
_cell.length_b   1.000
_cell.length_c   1.000
_cell.angle_alpha   90.00
_cell.angle_beta   90.00
_cell.angle_gamma   90.00
#
_symmetry.space_group_name_H-M   'P 1'
#
loop_
_entity.id
_entity.type
_entity.pdbx_description
1 polymer ?
#
loop_
_entity_poly.entity_id
_entity_poly.type
_entity_poly.pdbx_seq_one_letter_code
_entity_poly.pdbx_strand_id
1 'polypeptide(L)' 'VEVSSVDGFQGREKEAVIFSAVRSNDHGSVGFVSDWRRVNVSFTRARRALIVIGNDVCLRRGD' A
#
# COMPACT_ATOMS: atom_id res chain seq x y z
N VAL A 1 -8.72 -10.10 13.62
CA VAL A 1 -7.94 -9.53 12.49
C VAL A 1 -8.79 -8.44 11.85
N GLU A 2 -8.32 -7.20 11.82
CA GLU A 2 -9.06 -6.07 11.22
C GLU A 2 -8.55 -5.88 9.79
N VAL A 3 -9.46 -5.92 8.81
CA VAL A 3 -9.15 -5.73 7.38
C VAL A 3 -9.97 -4.55 6.89
N SER A 4 -9.31 -3.51 6.40
CA SER A 4 -9.94 -2.32 5.84
C SER A 4 -9.03 -1.70 4.80
N SER A 5 -9.58 -0.87 3.92
CA SER A 5 -8.79 -0.10 2.95
C SER A 5 -8.01 1.02 3.66
N VAL A 6 -7.00 1.54 2.99
CA VAL A 6 -6.15 2.65 3.46
C VAL A 6 -6.96 3.82 4.01
N ASP A 7 -8.04 4.20 3.31
CA ASP A 7 -8.90 5.33 3.68
C ASP A 7 -9.66 5.06 5.00
N GLY A 8 -9.97 3.79 5.32
CA GLY A 8 -10.63 3.39 6.58
C GLY A 8 -9.72 3.36 7.81
N PHE A 9 -8.40 3.51 7.61
CA PHE A 9 -7.36 3.47 8.65
C PHE A 9 -6.87 4.85 9.12
N GLN A 10 -7.48 5.94 8.64
CA GLN A 10 -7.06 7.28 9.03
C GLN A 10 -7.18 7.50 10.56
N GLY A 11 -6.06 7.84 11.20
CA GLY A 11 -5.99 8.13 12.64
C GLY A 11 -5.81 6.92 13.57
N ARG A 12 -5.58 5.70 13.06
CA ARG A 12 -5.38 4.50 13.88
C ARG A 12 -4.06 3.79 13.52
N GLU A 13 -3.23 3.48 14.51
CA GLU A 13 -1.98 2.72 14.32
C GLU A 13 -2.16 1.23 14.65
N LYS A 14 -1.32 0.37 14.07
CA LYS A 14 -1.26 -1.07 14.35
C LYS A 14 0.18 -1.54 14.53
N GLU A 15 0.38 -2.59 15.33
CA GLU A 15 1.71 -3.17 15.55
C GLU A 15 2.32 -3.71 14.25
N ALA A 16 1.51 -4.33 13.40
CA ALA A 16 1.91 -4.77 12.07
C ALA A 16 0.86 -4.36 11.01
N VAL A 17 1.32 -3.98 9.82
CA VAL A 17 0.47 -3.64 8.66
C VAL A 17 0.91 -4.48 7.45
N ILE A 18 -0.08 -5.03 6.73
CA ILE A 18 0.13 -5.69 5.44
C ILE A 18 -0.46 -4.79 4.37
N PHE A 19 0.39 -4.25 3.50
CA PHE A 19 0.01 -3.43 2.36
C PHE A 19 0.06 -4.27 1.08
N SER A 20 -1.07 -4.37 0.38
CA SER A 20 -1.13 -5.00 -0.94
C SER A 20 -1.28 -3.90 -2.00
N ALA A 21 -0.33 -3.84 -2.94
CA ALA A 21 -0.40 -2.92 -4.07
C ALA A 21 -1.48 -3.31 -5.08
N VAL A 22 -1.92 -4.57 -5.07
CA VAL A 22 -2.96 -5.20 -5.93
C VAL A 22 -2.65 -5.19 -7.44
N ARG A 23 -2.07 -4.12 -7.98
CA ARG A 23 -1.84 -3.95 -9.41
C ARG A 23 -0.69 -4.82 -9.90
N SER A 24 -1.00 -5.53 -10.98
CA SER A 24 -0.10 -6.44 -11.70
C SER A 24 -0.54 -6.44 -13.16
N ASN A 25 0.10 -5.59 -13.97
CA ASN A 25 -0.14 -5.51 -15.42
C ASN A 25 1.14 -5.11 -16.14
N ASP A 26 1.22 -5.45 -17.43
CA ASP A 26 2.43 -5.20 -18.24
C ASP A 26 2.58 -3.73 -18.65
N HIS A 27 1.51 -2.95 -18.55
CA HIS A 27 1.49 -1.52 -18.88
C HIS A 27 2.07 -0.63 -17.79
N GLY A 28 2.36 -1.16 -16.59
CA GLY A 28 2.89 -0.36 -15.48
C GLY A 28 1.86 0.53 -14.79
N SER A 29 0.56 0.36 -15.06
CA SER A 29 -0.47 1.20 -14.46
C SER A 29 -0.67 0.87 -12.98
N VAL A 30 -0.18 1.73 -12.10
CA VAL A 30 -0.16 1.51 -10.64
C VAL A 30 -1.43 1.98 -9.91
N GLY A 31 -2.29 2.76 -10.57
CA GLY A 31 -3.60 3.16 -10.05
C GLY A 31 -3.50 3.82 -8.68
N PHE A 32 -4.16 3.26 -7.65
CA PHE A 32 -4.17 3.82 -6.29
C PHE A 32 -2.78 4.06 -5.68
N VAL A 33 -1.77 3.29 -6.11
CA VAL A 33 -0.39 3.42 -5.62
C VAL A 33 0.30 4.68 -6.17
N SER A 34 -0.20 5.30 -7.24
CA SER A 34 0.36 6.58 -7.74
C SER A 34 0.08 7.75 -6.79
N ASP A 35 -0.95 7.66 -5.95
CA ASP A 35 -1.20 8.68 -4.92
C ASP A 35 -0.27 8.46 -3.73
N TRP A 36 0.90 9.09 -3.79
CA TRP A 36 1.92 9.01 -2.74
C TRP A 36 1.39 9.38 -1.35
N ARG A 37 0.36 10.25 -1.26
CA ARG A 37 -0.21 10.65 0.05
C ARG A 37 -0.90 9.48 0.72
N ARG A 38 -1.62 8.67 -0.05
CA ARG A 38 -2.31 7.46 0.45
C ARG A 38 -1.31 6.37 0.83
N VAL A 39 -0.26 6.19 0.03
CA VAL A 39 0.82 5.24 0.36
C VAL A 39 1.53 5.67 1.65
N ASN A 40 1.85 6.96 1.79
CA ASN A 40 2.48 7.50 3.00
C ASN A 40 1.61 7.29 4.25
N VAL A 41 0.31 7.54 4.16
CA VAL A 41 -0.62 7.23 5.26
C VAL A 41 -0.60 5.73 5.57
N SER A 42 -0.59 4.86 4.57
CA SER A 42 -0.56 3.40 4.80
C SER A 42 0.71 2.94 5.52
N PHE A 43 1.86 3.47 5.12
CA PHE A 43 3.17 3.02 5.61
C PHE A 43 3.44 3.52 7.03
N THR A 44 3.01 4.75 7.34
CA THR A 44 3.22 5.38 8.66
C THR A 44 2.32 4.82 9.77
N ARG A 45 1.39 3.90 9.44
CA ARG A 45 0.46 3.31 10.42
C ARG A 45 1.04 2.06 11.10
N ALA A 46 2.16 1.54 10.61
CA ALA A 46 2.86 0.39 11.17
C ALA A 46 3.83 0.80 12.28
N ARG A 47 3.69 0.21 13.48
CA ARG A 47 4.58 0.52 14.62
C ARG A 47 5.83 -0.36 14.68
N ARG A 48 5.71 -1.64 14.33
CA ARG A 48 6.83 -2.61 14.41
C ARG A 48 7.17 -3.27 13.08
N ALA A 49 6.17 -3.57 12.26
CA ALA A 49 6.38 -4.27 11.00
C ALA A 49 5.45 -3.77 9.89
N LEU A 50 6.04 -3.50 8.73
CA LEU A 50 5.32 -3.23 7.49
C LEU A 50 5.69 -4.31 6.48
N ILE A 51 4.70 -5.05 5.98
CA ILE A 51 4.87 -6.06 4.93
C ILE A 51 4.20 -5.52 3.66
N VAL A 52 4.97 -5.42 2.58
CA VAL A 52 4.49 -4.93 1.29
C VAL A 52 4.43 -6.10 0.31
N ILE A 53 3.28 -6.28 -0.33
CA ILE A 53 3.03 -7.30 -1.36
C ILE A 53 2.68 -6.59 -2.65
N GLY A 54 3.43 -6.85 -3.72
CA GLY A 54 3.19 -6.24 -5.02
C GLY A 54 3.96 -6.92 -6.15
N ASN A 55 3.60 -6.59 -7.38
CA ASN A 55 4.31 -7.04 -8.57
C ASN A 55 5.46 -6.08 -8.89
N ASP A 56 6.69 -6.58 -8.86
CA ASP A 56 7.91 -5.80 -9.11
C ASP A 56 7.92 -5.12 -10.49
N VAL A 57 7.57 -5.84 -11.55
CA VAL A 57 7.58 -5.33 -12.93
C VAL A 57 6.56 -4.20 -13.08
N CYS A 58 5.36 -4.38 -12.53
CA CYS A 58 4.31 -3.37 -12.59
C CYS A 58 4.65 -2.12 -11.75
N LEU A 59 5.26 -2.29 -10.57
CA LEU A 59 5.55 -1.19 -9.65
C LEU A 59 6.80 -0.39 -10.04
N ARG A 60 7.81 -1.03 -10.65
CA ARG A 60 9.02 -0.32 -11.12
C ARG A 60 8.77 0.59 -12.31
N ARG A 61 7.81 0.23 -13.16
CA ARG A 61 7.44 1.02 -14.34
C ARG A 61 6.54 2.20 -14.02
N GLY A 62 5.89 2.20 -12.84
CA GLY A 62 4.79 3.08 -12.48
C GLY A 62 4.95 4.52 -12.95
N ASP A 63 3.99 4.95 -13.77
CA ASP A 63 3.88 6.29 -14.37
C ASP A 63 3.73 7.41 -13.33
#